data_AF-A0A1I2ENP4-F1
#
_entry.id   AF-A0A1I2ENP4-F1
#
_cell.length_a   1.000
_cell.length_b   1.000
_cell.length_c   1.000
_cell.angle_alpha   90.00
_cell.angle_beta   90.00
_cell.angle_gamma   90.00
#
_symmetry.space_group_name_H-M   'P 1'
#
loop_
_entity.id
_entity.type
_entity.pdbx_description
1 polymer ?
#
loop_
_entity_poly.entity_id
_entity_poly.type
_entity_poly.pdbx_seq_one_letter_code
_entity_poly.pdbx_strand_id
1 'polypeptide(L)'
;MNGYGGKKGNNDNFRNNGNNRSNNGSKPKNKKSKVEDYIIEYKKLDKNNYVNIAENAIKSLEKSKKEAGVKVLTTSKIRNLLAMTAAIYNDIIDSKKEELSDDIIGDIQYLKVRFLYESGREPSVKAFTQISNILKYIDDIDGSREGFILFSRYMEALVAFRKFLIDSKDE
;
A
#
# COMPACT_ATOMS: atom_id res chain seq x y z
N MET A 1 69.54 45.35 41.89
CA MET A 1 70.30 44.96 43.09
C MET A 1 69.46 43.92 43.83
N ASN A 2 69.99 42.70 43.93
CA ASN A 2 69.64 41.54 44.80
C ASN A 2 68.15 41.12 44.89
N GLY A 3 67.73 39.89 44.58
CA GLY A 3 68.42 38.60 44.64
C GLY A 3 67.95 37.79 45.85
N TYR A 4 66.93 36.95 45.66
CA TYR A 4 66.56 35.77 46.47
C TYR A 4 65.77 34.86 45.51
N GLY A 5 66.05 33.57 45.27
CA GLY A 5 66.69 32.54 46.10
C GLY A 5 65.72 31.35 46.11
N GLY A 6 66.03 30.30 45.34
CA GLY A 6 65.08 29.26 44.90
C GLY A 6 64.72 28.18 45.91
N LYS A 7 63.98 27.17 45.43
CA LYS A 7 64.08 25.75 45.86
C LYS A 7 63.29 24.79 44.95
N LYS A 8 63.86 23.60 44.86
CA LYS A 8 63.55 22.41 44.03
C LYS A 8 62.25 21.71 44.43
N GLY A 9 61.69 20.92 43.51
CA GLY A 9 60.75 19.82 43.82
C GLY A 9 60.47 18.94 42.61
N ASN A 10 60.86 17.67 42.70
CA ASN A 10 60.86 16.65 41.64
C ASN A 10 59.49 16.04 41.34
N ASN A 11 59.42 15.38 40.17
CA ASN A 11 58.56 14.26 39.78
C ASN A 11 58.07 13.37 40.93
N ASP A 12 56.81 12.96 40.85
CA ASP A 12 56.31 11.58 41.00
C ASP A 12 54.76 11.61 40.92
N ASN A 13 54.10 11.02 39.90
CA ASN A 13 53.84 9.61 39.63
C ASN A 13 52.40 9.19 40.03
N PHE A 14 51.73 8.51 39.09
CA PHE A 14 50.52 7.67 39.22
C PHE A 14 49.16 8.29 39.63
N ARG A 15 48.19 8.29 38.70
CA ARG A 15 47.06 7.34 38.78
C ARG A 15 46.17 7.34 37.52
N ASN A 16 46.02 6.12 36.99
CA ASN A 16 44.96 5.64 36.12
C ASN A 16 43.58 6.20 36.52
N ASN A 17 42.84 6.70 35.54
CA ASN A 17 41.38 6.63 35.57
C ASN A 17 40.90 5.92 34.32
N GLY A 18 40.86 4.59 34.39
CA GLY A 18 40.08 3.79 33.49
C GLY A 18 38.60 4.00 33.81
N ASN A 19 37.81 4.31 32.81
CA ASN A 19 36.43 3.82 32.76
C ASN A 19 36.03 3.58 31.31
N ASN A 20 36.26 2.33 30.92
CA ASN A 20 35.48 1.62 29.92
C ASN A 20 33.99 1.78 30.27
N ARG A 21 33.26 2.52 29.45
CA ARG A 21 31.84 2.23 29.20
C ARG A 21 31.64 2.12 27.69
N SER A 22 31.95 0.93 27.20
CA SER A 22 31.18 0.34 26.12
C SER A 22 29.71 0.45 26.49
N ASN A 23 28.95 1.21 25.71
CA ASN A 23 27.53 0.95 25.59
C ASN A 23 27.19 0.92 24.11
N ASN A 24 27.48 -0.25 23.54
CA ASN A 24 27.05 -0.68 22.23
C ASN A 24 25.54 -0.95 22.27
N GLY A 25 24.75 0.12 22.39
CA GLY A 25 23.31 0.11 22.19
C GLY A 25 23.02 0.49 20.75
N SER A 26 23.40 -0.36 19.80
CA SER A 26 22.86 -0.27 18.45
C SER A 26 21.36 -0.50 18.55
N LYS A 27 20.57 0.58 18.68
CA LYS A 27 19.12 0.54 18.46
C LYS A 27 18.89 -0.28 17.19
N PRO A 28 18.06 -1.33 17.20
CA PRO A 28 17.77 -2.06 15.98
C PRO A 28 17.25 -1.03 14.97
N LYS A 29 17.97 -0.85 13.86
CA LYS A 29 17.48 -0.06 12.73
C LYS A 29 16.25 -0.81 12.24
N ASN A 30 15.06 -0.38 12.64
CA ASN A 30 13.80 -0.90 12.11
C ASN A 30 13.89 -0.75 10.59
N LYS A 31 14.05 -1.86 9.87
CA LYS A 31 13.98 -1.88 8.40
C LYS A 31 12.63 -1.29 8.05
N LYS A 32 12.61 -0.17 7.32
CA LYS A 32 11.37 0.43 6.84
C LYS A 32 10.66 -0.61 5.97
N SER A 33 9.49 -1.07 6.39
CA SER A 33 8.69 -2.06 5.66
C SER A 33 8.39 -1.54 4.25
N LYS A 34 8.36 -2.43 3.25
CA LYS A 34 8.10 -2.07 1.85
C LYS A 34 6.64 -2.40 1.48
N VAL A 35 6.14 -1.84 0.38
CA VAL A 35 4.75 -2.05 -0.08
C VAL A 35 4.46 -3.53 -0.32
N GLU A 36 5.46 -4.27 -0.80
CA GLU A 36 5.37 -5.70 -1.09
C GLU A 36 5.01 -6.55 0.14
N ASP A 37 5.37 -6.09 1.34
CA ASP A 37 5.07 -6.77 2.61
C ASP A 37 3.57 -6.70 2.98
N TYR A 38 2.79 -5.87 2.27
CA TYR A 38 1.37 -5.63 2.52
C TYR A 38 0.47 -6.16 1.40
N ILE A 39 1.04 -6.78 0.36
CA ILE A 39 0.23 -7.39 -0.70
C ILE A 39 -0.54 -8.58 -0.12
N ILE A 40 -1.87 -8.57 -0.29
CA ILE A 40 -2.68 -9.67 0.21
C ILE A 40 -2.45 -10.93 -0.61
N GLU A 41 -2.60 -12.09 0.04
CA GLU A 41 -2.62 -13.37 -0.64
C GLU A 41 -3.67 -13.35 -1.76
N TYR A 42 -3.24 -13.67 -2.98
CA TYR A 42 -4.15 -13.72 -4.11
C TYR A 42 -5.04 -14.97 -4.04
N LYS A 43 -6.35 -14.75 -4.19
CA LYS A 43 -7.37 -15.78 -4.42
C LYS A 43 -8.30 -15.31 -5.51
N LYS A 44 -8.64 -16.19 -6.46
CA LYS A 44 -9.58 -15.88 -7.54
C LYS A 44 -10.93 -15.48 -6.94
N LEU A 45 -11.55 -14.44 -7.50
CA LEU A 45 -12.82 -13.93 -6.99
C LEU A 45 -13.96 -14.93 -7.23
N ASP A 46 -14.83 -15.04 -6.24
CA ASP A 46 -16.11 -15.75 -6.32
C ASP A 46 -17.19 -15.00 -5.51
N LYS A 47 -18.43 -15.48 -5.60
CA LYS A 47 -19.61 -14.87 -4.95
C LYS A 47 -19.52 -14.80 -3.42
N ASN A 48 -18.71 -15.66 -2.80
CA ASN A 48 -18.61 -15.83 -1.36
C ASN A 48 -17.34 -15.16 -0.77
N ASN A 49 -16.36 -14.81 -1.62
CA ASN A 49 -15.06 -14.36 -1.14
C ASN A 49 -14.74 -12.88 -1.42
N TYR A 50 -15.35 -12.26 -2.45
CA TYR A 50 -14.91 -10.94 -2.93
C TYR A 50 -14.98 -9.85 -1.86
N VAL A 51 -16.00 -9.90 -0.98
CA VAL A 51 -16.17 -8.96 0.13
C VAL A 51 -15.02 -9.08 1.14
N ASN A 52 -14.71 -10.31 1.56
CA ASN A 52 -13.65 -10.58 2.54
C ASN A 52 -12.27 -10.22 1.99
N ILE A 53 -12.03 -10.49 0.70
CA ILE A 53 -10.79 -10.09 0.01
C ILE A 53 -10.66 -8.56 -0.01
N ALA A 54 -11.75 -7.84 -0.30
CA ALA A 54 -11.75 -6.37 -0.31
C ALA A 54 -11.48 -5.80 1.09
N GLU A 55 -12.12 -6.33 2.12
CA GLU A 55 -11.88 -5.92 3.50
C GLU A 55 -10.41 -6.09 3.90
N ASN A 56 -9.83 -7.26 3.59
CA ASN A 56 -8.43 -7.57 3.88
C ASN A 56 -7.47 -6.64 3.13
N ALA A 57 -7.76 -6.32 1.86
CA ALA A 57 -6.97 -5.36 1.08
C ALA A 57 -6.94 -3.99 1.76
N ILE A 58 -8.09 -3.48 2.20
CA ILE A 58 -8.18 -2.16 2.85
C ILE A 58 -7.52 -2.17 4.23
N LYS A 59 -7.69 -3.23 5.02
CA LYS A 59 -6.98 -3.40 6.30
C LYS A 59 -5.46 -3.41 6.10
N SER A 60 -4.98 -4.12 5.07
CA SER A 60 -3.55 -4.15 4.75
C SER A 60 -3.03 -2.79 4.27
N LEU A 61 -3.82 -2.08 3.47
CA LEU A 61 -3.51 -0.72 3.06
C LEU A 61 -3.42 0.25 4.26
N GLU A 62 -4.35 0.16 5.22
CA GLU A 62 -4.29 0.93 6.48
C GLU A 62 -3.02 0.60 7.28
N LYS A 63 -2.67 -0.69 7.37
CA LYS A 63 -1.44 -1.14 8.04
C LYS A 63 -0.19 -0.56 7.36
N SER A 64 -0.14 -0.57 6.03
CA SER A 64 0.95 0.02 5.25
C SER A 64 1.11 1.53 5.47
N LYS A 65 0.00 2.27 5.67
CA LYS A 65 0.01 3.70 6.05
C LYS A 65 0.73 3.89 7.37
N LYS A 66 0.42 3.08 8.38
CA LYS A 66 0.94 3.20 9.75
C LYS A 66 2.41 2.77 9.86
N GLU A 67 2.77 1.66 9.23
CA GLU A 67 4.07 1.01 9.45
C GLU A 67 5.13 1.41 8.41
N ALA A 68 4.72 1.62 7.15
CA ALA A 68 5.61 1.95 6.04
C ALA A 68 5.51 3.42 5.59
N GLY A 69 4.52 4.17 6.11
CA GLY A 69 4.25 5.55 5.70
C GLY A 69 3.69 5.64 4.27
N VAL A 70 3.03 4.59 3.79
CA VAL A 70 2.43 4.57 2.45
C VAL A 70 1.29 5.57 2.38
N LYS A 71 1.30 6.41 1.33
CA LYS A 71 0.22 7.37 1.09
C LYS A 71 -1.03 6.62 0.64
N VAL A 72 -2.14 6.83 1.33
CA VAL A 72 -3.44 6.25 0.99
C VAL A 72 -4.19 7.19 0.05
N LEU A 73 -4.82 6.60 -0.96
CA LEU A 73 -5.68 7.31 -1.90
C LEU A 73 -6.98 7.82 -1.25
N THR A 74 -7.45 8.98 -1.71
CA THR A 74 -8.73 9.55 -1.31
C THR A 74 -9.89 8.81 -1.96
N THR A 75 -11.08 8.88 -1.36
CA THR A 75 -12.34 8.39 -1.94
C THR A 75 -12.63 8.99 -3.31
N SER A 76 -12.36 10.29 -3.51
CA SER A 76 -12.54 10.96 -4.80
C SER A 76 -11.65 10.37 -5.91
N LYS A 77 -10.39 10.02 -5.59
CA LYS A 77 -9.47 9.38 -6.54
C LYS A 77 -9.91 7.96 -6.88
N ILE A 78 -10.37 7.19 -5.90
CA ILE A 78 -10.96 5.86 -6.13
C ILE A 78 -12.19 5.96 -7.04
N ARG A 79 -13.08 6.94 -6.80
CA ARG A 79 -14.29 7.15 -7.60
C ARG A 79 -14.00 7.48 -9.06
N ASN A 80 -12.96 8.27 -9.33
CA ASN A 80 -12.55 8.57 -10.72
C ASN A 80 -12.02 7.32 -11.45
N LEU A 81 -11.36 6.41 -10.75
CA LEU A 81 -10.93 5.12 -11.32
C LEU A 81 -12.13 4.19 -11.57
N LEU A 82 -13.16 4.27 -10.72
CA LEU A 82 -14.38 3.45 -10.80
C LEU A 82 -15.39 3.89 -11.84
N ALA A 83 -15.34 5.15 -12.28
CA ALA A 83 -16.28 5.66 -13.27
C ALA A 83 -16.26 4.80 -14.56
N MET A 84 -15.08 4.31 -14.96
CA MET A 84 -14.95 3.38 -16.09
C MET A 84 -15.51 2.00 -15.77
N THR A 85 -15.29 1.46 -14.58
CA THR A 85 -15.87 0.16 -14.18
C THR A 85 -17.39 0.21 -14.16
N ALA A 86 -17.98 1.29 -13.65
CA ALA A 86 -19.43 1.48 -13.60
C ALA A 86 -20.04 1.69 -15.00
N ALA A 87 -19.34 2.39 -15.90
CA ALA A 87 -19.78 2.54 -17.28
C ALA A 87 -19.87 1.18 -17.98
N ILE A 88 -18.80 0.40 -17.95
CA ILE A 88 -18.77 -0.95 -18.54
C ILE A 88 -19.81 -1.86 -17.87
N TYR A 89 -20.01 -1.74 -16.55
CA TYR A 89 -21.04 -2.51 -15.83
C TYR A 89 -22.45 -2.26 -16.39
N ASN A 90 -22.79 -0.99 -16.66
CA ASN A 90 -24.08 -0.64 -17.22
C ASN A 90 -24.27 -1.19 -18.64
N ASP A 91 -23.19 -1.29 -19.42
CA ASP A 91 -23.26 -1.84 -20.78
C ASP A 91 -23.45 -3.37 -20.79
N ILE A 92 -23.06 -4.08 -19.72
CA ILE A 92 -23.17 -5.54 -19.62
C ILE A 92 -24.40 -6.05 -18.86
N ILE A 93 -25.02 -5.23 -18.01
CA ILE A 93 -26.05 -5.73 -17.09
C ILE A 93 -27.31 -6.19 -17.83
N ASP A 94 -27.68 -5.47 -18.89
CA ASP A 94 -28.85 -5.77 -19.72
C ASP A 94 -28.59 -6.92 -20.71
N SER A 95 -27.32 -7.27 -20.95
CA SER A 95 -26.94 -8.44 -21.75
C SER A 95 -27.17 -9.74 -20.97
N LYS A 96 -27.83 -10.71 -21.61
CA LYS A 96 -28.02 -12.08 -21.10
C LYS A 96 -26.94 -13.06 -21.57
N LYS A 97 -25.97 -12.60 -22.36
CA LYS A 97 -24.89 -13.46 -22.86
C LYS A 97 -23.86 -13.71 -21.77
N GLU A 98 -23.37 -14.95 -21.66
CA GLU A 98 -22.30 -15.30 -20.71
C GLU A 98 -20.95 -14.73 -21.13
N GLU A 99 -20.67 -14.74 -22.44
CA GLU A 99 -19.48 -14.14 -23.04
C GLU A 99 -19.72 -12.66 -23.37
N LEU A 100 -18.69 -11.85 -23.12
CA LEU A 100 -18.67 -10.43 -23.45
C LEU A 100 -18.41 -10.21 -24.95
N SER A 101 -18.89 -9.09 -25.50
CA SER A 101 -18.57 -8.70 -26.87
C SER A 101 -17.13 -8.19 -26.98
N ASP A 102 -16.57 -8.23 -28.20
CA ASP A 102 -15.22 -7.71 -28.48
C ASP A 102 -15.05 -6.25 -28.06
N ASP A 103 -16.09 -5.42 -28.20
CA ASP A 103 -16.08 -4.03 -27.76
C ASP A 103 -15.88 -3.92 -26.24
N ILE A 104 -16.62 -4.70 -25.46
CA ILE A 104 -16.50 -4.71 -23.99
C ILE A 104 -15.15 -5.28 -23.56
N ILE A 105 -14.65 -6.31 -24.26
CA ILE A 105 -13.30 -6.84 -24.02
C ILE A 105 -12.27 -5.73 -24.28
N GLY A 106 -12.42 -4.95 -25.36
CA GLY A 106 -11.59 -3.78 -25.64
C GLY A 106 -11.60 -2.75 -24.52
N ASP A 107 -12.77 -2.44 -23.97
CA ASP A 107 -12.91 -1.51 -22.85
C ASP A 107 -12.27 -2.02 -21.56
N ILE A 108 -12.35 -3.33 -21.28
CA ILE A 108 -11.67 -3.97 -20.14
C ILE A 108 -10.15 -3.88 -20.30
N GLN A 109 -9.63 -4.08 -21.52
CA GLN A 109 -8.20 -3.91 -21.80
C GLN A 109 -7.76 -2.46 -21.59
N TYR A 110 -8.60 -1.50 -22.00
CA TYR A 110 -8.33 -0.09 -21.75
C TYR A 110 -8.39 0.27 -20.26
N LEU A 111 -9.31 -0.33 -19.49
CA LEU A 111 -9.37 -0.21 -18.03
C LEU A 111 -8.05 -0.66 -17.39
N LYS A 112 -7.47 -1.79 -17.85
CA LYS A 112 -6.15 -2.26 -17.39
C LYS A 112 -5.05 -1.22 -17.66
N VAL A 113 -5.01 -0.67 -18.87
CA VAL A 113 -4.05 0.39 -19.24
C VAL A 113 -4.21 1.61 -18.34
N ARG A 114 -5.46 2.01 -18.03
CA ARG A 114 -5.71 3.14 -17.13
C ARG A 114 -5.16 2.91 -15.74
N PHE A 115 -5.39 1.73 -15.15
CA PHE A 115 -4.84 1.40 -13.83
C PHE A 115 -3.31 1.43 -13.82
N LEU A 116 -2.66 0.93 -14.88
CA LEU A 116 -1.21 1.00 -15.05
C LEU A 116 -0.72 2.45 -15.13
N TYR A 117 -1.34 3.27 -15.98
CA TYR A 117 -0.97 4.66 -16.16
C TYR A 117 -1.09 5.47 -14.85
N GLU A 118 -2.23 5.34 -14.16
CA GLU A 118 -2.47 6.05 -12.90
C GLU A 118 -1.55 5.55 -11.78
N SER A 119 -1.22 4.26 -11.77
CA SER A 119 -0.19 3.70 -10.88
C SER A 119 1.21 4.26 -11.18
N GLY A 120 1.53 4.55 -12.44
CA GLY A 120 2.80 5.19 -12.82
C GLY A 120 2.88 6.65 -12.36
N ARG A 121 1.76 7.36 -12.40
CA ARG A 121 1.67 8.79 -12.06
C ARG A 121 1.55 9.05 -10.56
N GLU A 122 0.81 8.22 -9.84
CA GLU A 122 0.42 8.46 -8.45
C GLU A 122 0.83 7.29 -7.54
N PRO A 123 1.86 7.47 -6.67
CA PRO A 123 2.34 6.40 -5.80
C PRO A 123 1.29 5.76 -4.89
N SER A 124 0.29 6.54 -4.44
CA SER A 124 -0.83 6.02 -3.65
C SER A 124 -1.76 5.10 -4.45
N VAL A 125 -1.91 5.35 -5.75
CA VAL A 125 -2.66 4.47 -6.65
C VAL A 125 -1.86 3.19 -6.89
N LYS A 126 -0.55 3.30 -7.12
CA LYS A 126 0.33 2.14 -7.25
C LYS A 126 0.23 1.19 -6.06
N ALA A 127 0.36 1.72 -4.84
CA ALA A 127 0.28 0.92 -3.63
C ALA A 127 -1.09 0.25 -3.47
N PHE A 128 -2.17 0.99 -3.75
CA PHE A 128 -3.52 0.42 -3.76
C PHE A 128 -3.64 -0.73 -4.75
N THR A 129 -3.31 -0.50 -6.02
CA THR A 129 -3.40 -1.48 -7.11
C THR A 129 -2.57 -2.74 -6.83
N GLN A 130 -1.38 -2.58 -6.23
CA GLN A 130 -0.53 -3.72 -5.84
C GLN A 130 -1.13 -4.49 -4.65
N ILE A 131 -1.51 -3.80 -3.58
CA ILE A 131 -2.00 -4.43 -2.35
C ILE A 131 -3.32 -5.18 -2.59
N SER A 132 -4.18 -4.67 -3.46
CA SER A 132 -5.48 -5.25 -3.79
C SER A 132 -5.46 -6.20 -4.98
N ASN A 133 -4.31 -6.47 -5.60
CA ASN A 133 -4.18 -7.35 -6.77
C ASN A 133 -5.10 -6.97 -7.97
N ILE A 134 -5.52 -5.69 -8.10
CA ILE A 134 -6.51 -5.25 -9.11
C ILE A 134 -6.17 -5.71 -10.52
N LEU A 135 -4.93 -5.53 -10.96
CA LEU A 135 -4.54 -5.89 -12.33
C LEU A 135 -4.70 -7.39 -12.61
N LYS A 136 -4.44 -8.22 -11.60
CA LYS A 136 -4.62 -9.67 -11.72
C LYS A 136 -6.09 -10.05 -11.80
N TYR A 137 -6.94 -9.37 -11.04
CA TYR A 137 -8.39 -9.57 -11.14
C TYR A 137 -9.00 -9.07 -12.44
N ILE A 138 -8.41 -8.05 -13.09
CA ILE A 138 -8.79 -7.67 -14.46
C ILE A 138 -8.43 -8.80 -15.43
N ASP A 139 -7.25 -9.40 -15.29
CA ASP A 139 -6.81 -10.52 -16.13
C ASP A 139 -7.69 -11.77 -15.95
N ASP A 140 -8.16 -12.03 -14.73
CA ASP A 140 -9.05 -13.15 -14.43
C ASP A 140 -10.46 -13.03 -15.02
N ILE A 141 -10.84 -11.87 -15.56
CA ILE A 141 -12.15 -11.67 -16.20
C ILE A 141 -12.25 -12.53 -17.44
N ASP A 142 -11.20 -12.59 -18.26
CA ASP A 142 -11.05 -13.51 -19.40
C ASP A 142 -12.31 -13.60 -20.30
N GLY A 143 -12.91 -12.45 -20.64
CA GLY A 143 -14.13 -12.39 -21.46
C GLY A 143 -15.44 -12.80 -20.77
N SER A 144 -15.37 -13.25 -19.51
CA SER A 144 -16.54 -13.69 -18.75
C SER A 144 -17.37 -12.52 -18.21
N ARG A 145 -18.68 -12.51 -18.51
CA ARG A 145 -19.64 -11.58 -17.90
C ARG A 145 -19.67 -11.72 -16.38
N GLU A 146 -19.71 -12.96 -15.87
CA GLU A 146 -19.70 -13.21 -14.43
C GLU A 146 -18.39 -12.73 -13.79
N GLY A 147 -17.26 -12.97 -14.47
CA GLY A 147 -15.95 -12.45 -14.06
C GLY A 147 -15.96 -10.93 -13.91
N PHE A 148 -16.47 -10.21 -14.90
CA PHE A 148 -16.56 -8.75 -14.84
C PHE A 148 -17.50 -8.28 -13.72
N ILE A 149 -18.66 -8.92 -13.54
CA ILE A 149 -19.60 -8.56 -12.45
C ILE A 149 -18.95 -8.74 -11.08
N LEU A 150 -18.22 -9.84 -10.88
CA LEU A 150 -17.48 -10.09 -9.63
C LEU A 150 -16.39 -9.05 -9.41
N PHE A 151 -15.64 -8.70 -10.45
CA PHE A 151 -14.65 -7.63 -10.41
C PHE A 151 -15.29 -6.27 -10.05
N SER A 152 -16.42 -5.92 -10.66
CA SER A 152 -17.13 -4.67 -10.38
C SER A 152 -17.58 -4.59 -8.90
N ARG A 153 -18.16 -5.67 -8.38
CA ARG A 153 -18.57 -5.76 -6.97
C ARG A 153 -17.40 -5.72 -5.99
N TYR A 154 -16.28 -6.36 -6.36
CA TYR A 154 -15.03 -6.26 -5.61
C TYR A 154 -14.54 -4.81 -5.52
N MET A 155 -14.56 -4.11 -6.66
CA MET A 155 -14.17 -2.71 -6.74
C MET A 155 -15.08 -1.80 -5.88
N GLU A 156 -16.39 -2.01 -5.88
CA GLU A 156 -17.34 -1.33 -4.99
C GLU A 156 -17.05 -1.60 -3.50
N ALA A 157 -16.80 -2.86 -3.14
CA ALA A 157 -16.48 -3.26 -1.77
C ALA A 157 -15.20 -2.58 -1.27
N LEU A 158 -14.17 -2.43 -2.11
CA LEU A 158 -12.96 -1.68 -1.77
C LEU A 158 -13.27 -0.23 -1.38
N VAL A 159 -14.19 0.44 -2.09
CA VAL A 159 -14.61 1.82 -1.74
C VAL A 159 -15.32 1.84 -0.41
N ALA A 160 -16.28 0.94 -0.22
CA ALA A 160 -17.12 0.88 0.97
C ALA A 160 -16.24 0.69 2.20
N PHE A 161 -15.32 -0.28 2.17
CA PHE A 161 -14.40 -0.52 3.27
C PHE A 161 -13.40 0.62 3.45
N ARG A 162 -12.89 1.25 2.38
CA ARG A 162 -12.00 2.40 2.52
C ARG A 162 -12.72 3.58 3.17
N LYS A 163 -13.99 3.83 2.84
CA LYS A 163 -14.80 4.87 3.50
C LYS A 163 -15.07 4.48 4.97
N PHE A 164 -15.43 3.23 5.23
CA PHE A 164 -15.79 2.76 6.56
C PHE A 164 -14.62 2.62 7.54
N LEU A 165 -13.44 2.19 7.09
CA LEU A 165 -12.29 1.88 7.96
C LEU A 165 -11.25 3.00 8.02
N ILE A 166 -11.13 3.83 6.97
CA ILE A 166 -10.09 4.86 6.89
C ILE A 166 -10.65 6.25 7.17
N ASP A 167 -11.72 6.68 6.49
CA ASP A 167 -12.25 8.05 6.71
C ASP A 167 -12.91 8.22 8.09
N SER A 168 -13.58 7.19 8.61
CA SER A 168 -14.24 7.24 9.93
C SER A 168 -13.27 7.45 11.10
N LYS A 169 -11.96 7.30 10.88
CA LYS A 169 -10.92 7.49 11.89
C LYS A 169 -10.22 8.85 11.77
N ASP A 170 -10.47 9.57 10.68
CA ASP A 170 -9.91 10.89 10.41
C ASP A 170 -10.95 12.02 10.70
N GLU A 171 -12.18 11.67 11.13
CA GLU A 171 -13.24 12.57 11.68
C GLU A 171 -13.22 12.56 13.22
#